data_AF-A0A7S4PB28-F1
#
_entry.id   AF-A0A7S4PB28-F1
#
_cell.length_a   1.000
_cell.length_b   1.000
_cell.length_c   1.000
_cell.angle_alpha   90.00
_cell.angle_beta   90.00
_cell.angle_gamma   90.00
#
_symmetry.space_group_name_H-M   'P 1'
#
loop_
_entity.id
_entity.type
_entity.pdbx_description
1 polymer ?
#
loop_
_entity_poly.entity_id
_entity_poly.type
_entity_poly.pdbx_seq_one_letter_code
_entity_poly.pdbx_strand_id
1 'polypeptide(L)'
;FFRTAATPQVPKDALPIGITAIESKMEVQVVEPDLNLENKLLAVAGRNPSDDQELVCVNVAGFVHVQRVDLQEEKLTILAPNGLPMPSSKLLVGDIDFLE
;
A
#
# COMPACT_ATOMS: atom_id res chain seq x y z
N PHE A 1 -2.65 2.08 5.88
CA PHE A 1 -2.36 1.97 4.43
C PHE A 1 -1.28 0.92 4.25
N PHE A 2 -1.12 0.34 3.06
CA PHE A 2 -0.10 -0.68 2.80
C PHE A 2 0.72 -0.31 1.57
N ARG A 3 2.01 -0.61 1.57
CA ARG A 3 2.88 -0.46 0.39
C ARG A 3 3.69 -1.74 0.22
N THR A 4 3.89 -2.15 -1.03
CA THR A 4 4.86 -3.21 -1.33
C THR A 4 6.27 -2.61 -1.35
N ALA A 5 7.17 -3.24 -0.63
CA ALA A 5 8.59 -2.91 -0.64
C ALA A 5 9.39 -4.18 -0.95
N ALA A 6 10.50 -4.01 -1.66
CA ALA A 6 11.51 -5.04 -1.74
C ALA A 6 12.38 -4.94 -0.48
N THR A 7 12.69 -6.07 0.15
CA THR A 7 13.70 -6.08 1.20
C THR A 7 15.07 -5.80 0.60
N PRO A 8 15.85 -4.86 1.16
CA PRO A 8 17.16 -4.52 0.62
C PRO A 8 18.08 -5.75 0.71
N GLN A 9 18.80 -6.03 -0.37
CA GLN A 9 19.76 -7.12 -0.41
C GLN A 9 20.89 -6.85 0.59
N VAL A 10 21.02 -7.70 1.60
CA VAL A 10 22.14 -7.64 2.53
C VAL A 10 23.39 -8.20 1.82
N PRO A 11 24.54 -7.49 1.85
CA PRO A 11 25.78 -7.98 1.25
C PRO A 11 26.17 -9.33 1.85
N LYS A 12 26.68 -10.24 1.03
CA LYS A 12 27.05 -11.62 1.45
C LYS A 12 28.04 -11.65 2.62
N ASP A 13 28.88 -10.62 2.76
CA ASP A 13 29.85 -10.49 3.86
C ASP A 13 29.21 -10.21 5.23
N ALA A 14 27.96 -9.76 5.26
CA ALA A 14 27.20 -9.53 6.50
C ALA A 14 26.27 -10.70 6.85
N LEU A 15 26.24 -11.78 6.05
CA LEU A 15 25.47 -12.97 6.37
C LEU A 15 26.29 -13.95 7.22
N PRO A 16 25.71 -14.52 8.30
CA PRO A 16 26.34 -15.59 9.04
C PRO A 16 26.68 -16.76 8.13
N ILE A 17 27.80 -17.42 8.43
CA ILE A 17 28.32 -18.56 7.66
C ILE A 17 27.21 -19.62 7.55
N GLY A 18 26.81 -19.95 6.32
CA GLY A 18 25.78 -20.96 6.04
C GLY A 18 24.36 -20.43 5.84
N ILE A 19 24.13 -19.11 5.86
CA ILE A 19 22.81 -18.52 5.58
C ILE A 19 22.79 -17.94 4.17
N THR A 20 21.76 -18.28 3.40
CA THR A 20 21.47 -17.69 2.09
C THR A 20 20.51 -16.52 2.27
N ALA A 21 20.76 -15.40 1.59
CA ALA A 21 19.85 -14.26 1.61
C ALA A 21 18.46 -14.68 1.10
N ILE A 22 17.44 -14.47 1.93
CA ILE A 22 16.05 -14.70 1.54
C ILE A 22 15.57 -13.41 0.90
N GLU A 23 15.52 -13.38 -0.43
CA GLU A 23 15.03 -12.24 -1.19
C GLU A 23 13.50 -12.28 -1.23
N SER A 24 12.84 -11.29 -0.65
CA SER A 24 11.38 -11.12 -0.80
C SER A 24 11.10 -9.81 -1.56
N LYS A 25 10.64 -9.96 -2.80
CA LYS A 25 10.32 -8.83 -3.68
C LYS A 25 8.93 -8.22 -3.39
N MET A 26 8.14 -8.87 -2.54
CA MET A 26 6.75 -8.51 -2.24
C MET A 26 6.50 -8.51 -0.73
N GLU A 27 7.32 -7.77 0.02
CA GLU A 27 7.02 -7.54 1.42
C GLU A 27 5.97 -6.43 1.53
N VAL A 28 4.95 -6.66 2.35
CA VAL A 28 3.89 -5.68 2.61
C VAL A 28 4.24 -4.91 3.88
N GLN A 29 4.35 -3.59 3.76
CA GLN A 29 4.63 -2.70 4.88
C GLN A 29 3.43 -1.82 5.17
N VAL A 30 3.12 -1.65 6.46
CA VAL A 30 2.11 -0.69 6.91
C VAL A 30 2.66 0.72 6.74
N VAL A 31 1.89 1.56 6.07
CA VAL A 31 2.18 2.97 5.88
C VAL A 31 1.25 3.78 6.75
N GLU A 32 1.85 4.65 7.56
CA GLU A 32 1.13 5.65 8.35
C GLU A 32 0.58 6.74 7.43
N PRO A 33 -0.62 7.27 7.73
CA PRO A 33 -1.18 8.37 6.96
C PRO A 33 -0.32 9.62 7.12
N ASP A 34 0.20 10.12 5.99
CA ASP A 34 1.03 11.31 5.93
C ASP A 34 0.59 12.21 4.76
N LEU A 35 1.00 13.48 4.77
CA LEU A 35 0.73 14.44 3.69
C LEU A 35 1.23 13.94 2.32
N ASN A 36 2.23 13.06 2.30
CA ASN A 36 2.72 12.41 1.08
C ASN A 36 1.70 11.48 0.40
N LEU A 37 0.57 11.17 1.04
CA LEU A 37 -0.55 10.45 0.41
C LEU A 37 -1.41 11.36 -0.47
N GLU A 38 -1.29 12.68 -0.36
CA GLU A 38 -2.02 13.61 -1.20
C GLU A 38 -1.62 13.43 -2.67
N ASN A 39 -2.60 13.45 -3.57
CA ASN A 39 -2.47 13.20 -5.00
C ASN A 39 -2.01 11.79 -5.40
N LYS A 40 -1.91 10.85 -4.44
CA LYS A 40 -1.57 9.46 -4.74
C LYS A 40 -2.80 8.66 -5.20
N LEU A 41 -2.54 7.72 -6.10
CA LEU A 41 -3.51 6.70 -6.48
C LEU A 41 -3.42 5.49 -5.54
N LEU A 42 -4.53 5.14 -4.90
CA LEU A 42 -4.65 3.99 -4.01
C LEU A 42 -5.46 2.87 -4.68
N ALA A 43 -4.97 1.65 -4.60
CA ALA A 43 -5.70 0.47 -5.05
C ALA A 43 -6.55 -0.09 -3.90
N VAL A 44 -7.81 -0.44 -4.21
CA VAL A 44 -8.76 -1.01 -3.27
C VAL A 44 -8.79 -2.51 -3.46
N ALA A 45 -8.55 -3.27 -2.38
CA ALA A 45 -8.64 -4.72 -2.44
C ALA A 45 -10.08 -5.17 -2.71
N GLY A 46 -10.28 -6.19 -3.54
CA GLY A 46 -11.60 -6.71 -3.87
C GLY A 46 -12.24 -7.55 -2.76
N ARG A 47 -11.45 -7.92 -1.74
CA ARG A 47 -11.91 -8.54 -0.50
C ARG A 47 -11.03 -8.06 0.64
N ASN A 48 -11.50 -8.24 1.86
CA ASN A 48 -10.67 -8.03 3.05
C ASN A 48 -9.78 -9.28 3.27
N PRO A 49 -8.46 -9.19 3.10
CA PRO A 49 -7.58 -10.34 3.34
C PRO A 49 -7.44 -10.61 4.84
N SER A 50 -7.26 -11.88 5.20
CA SER A 50 -7.05 -12.32 6.58
C SER A 50 -5.67 -11.94 7.11
N ASP A 51 -4.67 -11.95 6.23
CA ASP A 51 -3.29 -11.57 6.51
C ASP A 51 -2.84 -10.39 5.64
N ASP A 52 -1.88 -9.59 6.12
CA ASP A 52 -1.39 -8.43 5.36
C ASP A 52 -0.58 -8.84 4.13
N GLN A 53 0.15 -9.96 4.19
CA GLN A 53 0.91 -10.49 3.05
C GLN A 53 -0.01 -11.09 1.98
N GLU A 54 -1.26 -11.44 2.30
CA GLU A 54 -2.21 -11.89 1.29
C GLU A 54 -2.69 -10.73 0.39
N LEU A 55 -2.51 -9.48 0.82
CA LEU A 55 -2.93 -8.29 0.06
C LEU A 55 -2.31 -8.23 -1.35
N VAL A 56 -1.09 -8.76 -1.54
CA VAL A 56 -0.43 -8.82 -2.87
C VAL A 56 -1.02 -9.87 -3.80
N CYS A 57 -1.75 -10.85 -3.26
CA CYS A 57 -2.38 -11.92 -4.02
C CYS A 57 -3.87 -11.65 -4.31
N VAL A 58 -4.45 -10.62 -3.70
CA VAL A 58 -5.86 -10.28 -3.85
C VAL A 58 -6.08 -9.41 -5.09
N ASN A 59 -7.17 -9.69 -5.82
CA ASN A 59 -7.58 -8.86 -6.94
C ASN A 59 -7.97 -7.44 -6.48
N VAL A 60 -7.70 -6.45 -7.31
CA VAL A 60 -8.08 -5.05 -7.08
C VAL A 60 -9.51 -4.82 -7.58
N ALA A 61 -10.39 -4.29 -6.73
CA ALA A 61 -11.75 -3.91 -7.14
C ALA A 61 -11.80 -2.58 -7.89
N GLY A 62 -10.82 -1.70 -7.63
CA GLY A 62 -10.70 -0.42 -8.32
C GLY A 62 -9.61 0.45 -7.71
N PHE A 63 -9.54 1.68 -8.21
CA PHE A 63 -8.58 2.69 -7.76
C PHE A 63 -9.33 3.92 -7.27
N VAL A 64 -8.77 4.58 -6.27
CA VAL A 64 -9.25 5.87 -5.77
C VAL A 64 -8.10 6.87 -5.72
N HIS A 65 -8.40 8.12 -6.00
CA HIS A 65 -7.44 9.21 -5.94
C HIS A 65 -7.60 9.98 -4.63
N VAL A 66 -6.50 10.25 -3.93
CA VAL A 66 -6.53 11.06 -2.70
C VAL A 66 -6.41 12.53 -3.07
N GLN A 67 -7.49 13.30 -2.90
CA GLN A 67 -7.47 14.74 -3.16
C GLN A 67 -6.87 15.55 -2.03
N ARG A 68 -7.11 15.13 -0.78
CA ARG A 68 -6.67 15.89 0.39
C ARG A 68 -6.48 14.98 1.60
N VAL A 69 -5.45 15.26 2.37
CA VAL A 69 -5.16 14.59 3.65
C VAL A 69 -5.31 15.58 4.80
N ASP A 70 -6.31 15.39 5.65
CA ASP A 70 -6.52 16.21 6.85
C ASP A 70 -6.08 15.42 8.09
N LEU A 71 -4.80 15.55 8.46
CA LEU A 71 -4.20 14.86 9.61
C LEU A 71 -4.80 15.27 10.96
N GLN A 72 -5.36 16.48 11.07
CA GLN A 72 -5.98 16.97 12.31
C GLN A 72 -7.32 16.29 12.61
N GLU A 73 -8.10 16.00 11.57
CA GLU A 73 -9.39 15.33 11.70
C GLU A 73 -9.30 13.82 11.44
N GLU A 74 -8.10 13.31 11.12
CA GLU A 74 -7.85 11.92 10.70
C GLU A 74 -8.77 11.49 9.54
N LYS A 75 -9.02 12.42 8.60
CA LYS A 75 -9.90 12.23 7.45
C LYS A 75 -9.15 12.38 6.13
N LEU A 76 -9.62 11.61 5.15
CA LEU A 76 -9.11 11.64 3.79
C LEU A 76 -10.25 11.99 2.85
N THR A 77 -10.01 12.99 2.00
CA THR A 77 -10.91 13.30 0.89
C THR A 77 -10.44 12.51 -0.32
N ILE A 78 -11.26 11.55 -0.76
CA ILE A 78 -10.95 10.68 -1.90
C ILE A 78 -11.93 10.91 -3.04
N LEU A 79 -11.41 10.85 -4.26
CA LEU A 79 -12.20 10.76 -5.48
C LEU A 79 -12.35 9.27 -5.84
N ALA A 80 -13.58 8.78 -5.75
CA ALA A 80 -13.93 7.41 -6.09
C ALA A 80 -14.78 7.39 -7.38
N PRO A 81 -14.61 6.37 -8.23
CA PRO A 81 -15.39 6.26 -9.47
C PRO A 81 -16.89 6.05 -9.21
N ASN A 82 -17.27 5.56 -8.03
CA ASN A 82 -18.63 5.29 -7.63
C ASN A 82 -18.87 5.79 -6.20
N GLY A 83 -20.07 6.32 -5.90
CA GLY A 83 -20.48 6.74 -4.54
C GLY A 83 -20.90 5.59 -3.60
N LEU A 84 -20.52 4.35 -3.94
CA LEU A 84 -20.82 3.17 -3.13
C LEU A 84 -19.81 3.05 -1.98
N PRO A 85 -20.20 2.41 -0.86
CA PRO A 85 -19.26 2.10 0.21
C PRO A 85 -18.10 1.26 -0.33
N MET A 86 -16.88 1.58 0.12
CA MET A 86 -15.68 0.87 -0.31
C MET A 86 -15.77 -0.63 0.01
N PRO A 87 -15.39 -1.50 -0.93
CA PRO A 87 -15.44 -2.95 -0.74
C PRO A 87 -14.43 -3.47 0.30
N SER A 88 -13.34 -2.76 0.55
CA SER A 88 -12.35 -3.09 1.58
C SER A 88 -11.88 -1.84 2.33
N SER A 89 -11.47 -2.03 3.58
CA SER A 89 -10.79 -0.99 4.37
C SER A 89 -9.27 -0.99 4.18
N LYS A 90 -8.71 -2.09 3.64
CA LYS A 90 -7.28 -2.17 3.32
C LYS A 90 -7.04 -1.58 1.93
N LEU A 91 -6.12 -0.60 1.88
CA LEU A 91 -5.75 0.15 0.68
C LEU A 91 -4.26 0.02 0.41
N LEU A 92 -3.90 -0.25 -0.84
CA LEU A 92 -2.51 -0.31 -1.30
C LEU A 92 -2.10 1.03 -1.91
N VAL A 93 -1.00 1.61 -1.44
CA VAL A 93 -0.44 2.86 -1.91
C VAL A 93 0.36 2.60 -3.19
N GLY A 94 -0.06 3.22 -4.29
CA GLY A 94 0.70 3.24 -5.53
C GLY A 94 1.76 4.34 -5.52
N ASP A 95 2.77 4.18 -6.38
CA ASP A 95 3.82 5.19 -6.58
C ASP A 95 3.40 6.26 -7.62
N ILE A 96 2.17 6.20 -8.10
CA ILE A 96 1.65 7.07 -9.16
C ILE A 96 1.02 8.32 -8.52
N ASP A 97 1.54 9.49 -8.90
CA ASP A 97 0.93 10.79 -8.63
C ASP A 97 -0.04 11.15 -9.75
N PHE A 98 -1.28 11.46 -9.38
CA PHE A 98 -2.28 11.99 -10.29
C PHE A 98 -2.43 13.49 -10.01
N LEU A 99 -1.80 14.31 -10.85
CA LEU A 99 -2.03 15.75 -10.86
C LEU A 99 -3.16 16.05 -11.85
N GLU A 100 -4.29 16.51 -11.34
CA GLU A 100 -5.37 17.12 -12.12
C GLU A 100 -5.41 18.64 -11.89
#